data_AF-A0A433J057-F1
#
_entry.id   AF-A0A433J057-F1
#
_cell.length_a   1.000
_cell.length_b   1.000
_cell.length_c   1.000
_cell.angle_alpha   90.00
_cell.angle_beta   90.00
_cell.angle_gamma   90.00
#
_symmetry.space_group_name_H-M   'P 1'
#
loop_
_entity.id
_entity.type
_entity.pdbx_description
1 polymer ?
#
loop_
_entity_poly.entity_id
_entity_poly.type
_entity_poly.pdbx_seq_one_letter_code
_entity_poly.pdbx_strand_id
1 'polypeptide(L)'
;MPPADPALTAAQRAVLTAWPAFEAAASVTWCSVDRLVRTLCHRDSLSDLPDDDAAELLALMQRATARLRKLERPRAPAVRALRPASPHRGSA
;
A
#
# COMPACT_ATOMS: atom_id res chain seq x y z
N MET A 1 -13.88 -33.06 17.42
CA MET A 1 -13.57 -32.68 16.04
C MET A 1 -12.72 -31.42 16.10
N PRO A 2 -11.49 -31.39 15.56
CA PRO A 2 -10.85 -30.10 15.35
C PRO A 2 -11.67 -29.33 14.31
N PRO A 3 -11.80 -28.00 14.40
CA PRO A 3 -12.44 -27.22 13.36
C PRO A 3 -11.64 -27.44 12.08
N ALA A 4 -12.32 -27.83 11.00
CA ALA A 4 -11.73 -27.82 9.68
C ALA A 4 -11.45 -26.36 9.36
N ASP A 5 -10.20 -25.91 9.53
CA ASP A 5 -9.75 -24.68 8.88
C ASP A 5 -10.07 -24.86 7.39
N PRO A 6 -10.99 -24.07 6.80
CA PRO A 6 -11.17 -24.12 5.36
C PRO A 6 -9.87 -23.62 4.76
N ALA A 7 -9.13 -24.52 4.13
CA ALA A 7 -7.87 -24.17 3.48
C ALA A 7 -8.15 -23.04 2.48
N LEU A 8 -7.53 -21.88 2.71
CA LEU A 8 -7.74 -20.70 1.88
C LEU A 8 -7.50 -21.01 0.41
N THR A 9 -8.33 -20.42 -0.45
CA THR A 9 -8.16 -20.53 -1.90
C THR A 9 -6.87 -19.84 -2.33
N ALA A 10 -6.46 -20.07 -3.58
CA ALA A 10 -5.26 -19.42 -4.12
C ALA A 10 -5.42 -17.89 -4.17
N ALA A 11 -6.62 -17.39 -4.50
CA ALA A 11 -6.91 -15.96 -4.56
C ALA A 11 -6.86 -15.31 -3.17
N GLN A 12 -7.48 -15.95 -2.16
CA GLN A 12 -7.43 -15.49 -0.77
C GLN A 12 -5.99 -15.49 -0.23
N ARG A 13 -5.19 -16.53 -0.51
CA ARG A 13 -3.77 -16.57 -0.13
C ARG A 13 -2.96 -15.47 -0.79
N ALA A 14 -3.27 -15.10 -2.04
CA ALA A 14 -2.61 -14.01 -2.72
C ALA A 14 -2.90 -12.65 -2.06
N VAL A 15 -4.12 -12.44 -1.57
CA VAL A 15 -4.48 -11.25 -0.75
C VAL A 15 -3.63 -11.19 0.52
N LEU A 16 -3.55 -12.29 1.29
CA LEU A 16 -2.69 -12.34 2.49
C LEU A 16 -1.22 -12.07 2.17
N THR A 17 -0.73 -12.60 1.04
CA THR A 17 0.66 -12.41 0.61
C THR A 17 0.93 -10.95 0.26
N ALA A 18 -0.04 -10.24 -0.32
CA ALA A 18 0.08 -8.83 -0.67
C ALA A 18 -0.10 -7.87 0.53
N TRP A 19 -0.72 -8.34 1.62
CA TRP A 19 -1.06 -7.52 2.78
C TRP A 19 0.12 -6.73 3.39
N PRO A 20 1.28 -7.33 3.72
CA PRO A 20 2.37 -6.60 4.36
C PRO A 20 2.90 -5.43 3.51
N ALA A 21 2.91 -5.59 2.19
CA ALA A 21 3.37 -4.55 1.27
C ALA A 21 2.40 -3.36 1.21
N PHE A 22 1.09 -3.64 1.30
CA PHE A 22 0.04 -2.63 1.37
C PHE A 22 0.05 -1.92 2.73
N GLU A 23 0.12 -2.67 3.83
CA GLU A 23 0.16 -2.14 5.20
C GLU A 23 1.32 -1.15 5.38
N ALA A 24 2.51 -1.53 4.93
CA ALA A 24 3.69 -0.68 4.97
C ALA A 24 3.52 0.60 4.15
N ALA A 25 2.99 0.50 2.92
CA ALA A 25 2.80 1.66 2.04
C ALA A 25 1.65 2.58 2.47
N ALA A 26 0.67 2.05 3.20
CA ALA A 26 -0.43 2.84 3.72
C ALA A 26 -0.08 3.48 5.09
N SER A 27 1.02 3.04 5.72
CA SER A 27 1.36 3.39 7.10
C SER A 27 0.20 3.12 8.07
N VAL A 28 -0.62 2.10 7.77
CA VAL A 28 -1.83 1.77 8.54
C VAL A 28 -1.46 0.71 9.56
N THR A 29 -1.16 1.12 10.78
CA THR A 29 -0.82 0.21 11.89
C THR A 29 -2.03 -0.28 12.69
N TRP A 30 -3.24 0.20 12.37
CA TRP A 30 -4.46 -0.06 13.16
C TRP A 30 -5.50 -0.95 12.45
N CYS A 31 -5.25 -1.34 11.20
CA CYS A 31 -6.19 -2.11 10.38
C CYS A 31 -5.62 -3.52 10.12
N SER A 32 -6.44 -4.56 10.25
CA SER A 32 -6.09 -5.92 9.81
C SER A 32 -6.69 -6.21 8.44
N VAL A 33 -6.22 -7.26 7.78
CA VAL A 33 -6.79 -7.71 6.50
C VAL A 33 -8.29 -8.00 6.62
N ASP A 34 -8.73 -8.67 7.69
CA ASP A 34 -10.16 -8.96 7.90
C ASP A 34 -10.98 -7.70 8.17
N ARG A 35 -10.41 -6.70 8.85
CA ARG A 35 -11.07 -5.41 9.04
C ARG A 35 -11.25 -4.68 7.72
N LEU A 36 -10.25 -4.76 6.83
CA LEU A 36 -10.36 -4.21 5.48
C LEU A 36 -11.42 -4.95 4.67
N VAL A 37 -11.41 -6.29 4.68
CA VAL A 37 -12.41 -7.13 4.02
C VAL A 37 -13.82 -6.81 4.51
N ARG A 38 -14.01 -6.64 5.82
CA ARG A 38 -15.31 -6.23 6.38
C ARG A 38 -15.76 -4.86 5.92
N THR A 39 -14.82 -3.93 5.79
CA THR A 39 -15.12 -2.55 5.39
C THR A 39 -15.42 -2.43 3.90
N LEU A 40 -14.69 -3.15 3.04
CA LEU A 40 -14.78 -3.02 1.58
C LEU A 40 -15.68 -4.05 0.92
N CYS A 41 -15.71 -5.27 1.44
CA CYS A 41 -16.39 -6.41 0.83
C CYS A 41 -17.63 -6.85 1.63
N HIS A 42 -17.92 -6.23 2.78
CA HIS A 42 -19.02 -6.60 3.67
C HIS A 42 -19.03 -8.09 4.08
N ARG A 43 -17.83 -8.67 4.25
CA ARG A 43 -17.62 -10.04 4.72
C ARG A 43 -16.91 -10.06 6.07
N ASP A 44 -17.17 -11.09 6.88
CA ASP A 44 -16.63 -11.15 8.24
C ASP A 44 -15.14 -11.46 8.29
N SER A 45 -14.66 -12.28 7.34
CA SER A 45 -13.30 -12.77 7.18
C SER A 45 -12.89 -12.89 5.71
N LEU A 46 -11.59 -12.86 5.43
CA LEU A 46 -11.04 -13.15 4.10
C LEU A 46 -11.42 -14.56 3.59
N SER A 47 -11.58 -15.53 4.48
CA SER A 47 -12.00 -16.90 4.13
C SER A 47 -13.39 -16.97 3.49
N ASP A 48 -14.25 -15.98 3.78
CA ASP A 48 -15.62 -15.92 3.31
C ASP A 48 -15.75 -15.20 1.96
N LEU A 49 -14.63 -14.69 1.44
CA LEU A 49 -14.59 -13.91 0.21
C LEU A 49 -14.53 -14.85 -1.00
N PRO A 50 -15.47 -14.76 -1.95
CA PRO A 50 -15.39 -15.48 -3.22
C PRO A 50 -14.08 -15.18 -3.98
N ASP A 51 -13.62 -16.12 -4.81
CA ASP A 51 -12.34 -15.98 -5.52
C ASP A 51 -12.29 -14.76 -6.44
N ASP A 52 -13.40 -14.43 -7.11
CA ASP A 52 -13.50 -13.26 -7.97
C ASP A 52 -13.35 -11.97 -7.16
N ASP A 53 -14.08 -11.84 -6.05
CA ASP A 53 -13.98 -10.70 -5.14
C ASP A 53 -12.58 -10.59 -4.50
N ALA A 54 -11.95 -11.73 -4.17
CA ALA A 54 -10.58 -11.77 -3.65
C ALA A 54 -9.56 -11.32 -4.71
N ALA A 55 -9.76 -11.69 -5.97
CA ALA A 55 -8.93 -11.22 -7.08
C ALA A 55 -9.09 -9.71 -7.32
N GLU A 56 -10.32 -9.18 -7.23
CA GLU A 56 -10.58 -7.74 -7.32
C GLU A 56 -9.94 -6.98 -6.16
N LEU A 57 -10.07 -7.48 -4.93
CA LEU A 57 -9.44 -6.90 -3.74
C LEU A 57 -7.92 -6.88 -3.87
N LEU A 58 -7.32 -7.98 -4.36
CA LEU A 58 -5.89 -8.06 -4.63
C LEU A 58 -5.45 -6.98 -5.63
N ALA A 59 -6.16 -6.85 -6.75
CA ALA A 59 -5.85 -5.86 -7.78
C ALA A 59 -5.97 -4.42 -7.23
N LEU A 60 -6.97 -4.16 -6.40
CA LEU A 60 -7.16 -2.88 -5.72
C LEU A 60 -5.98 -2.59 -4.77
N MET A 61 -5.62 -3.54 -3.90
CA MET A 61 -4.51 -3.40 -2.96
C MET A 61 -3.18 -3.13 -3.68
N GLN A 62 -2.89 -3.85 -4.76
CA GLN A 62 -1.67 -3.64 -5.54
C GLN A 62 -1.63 -2.25 -6.19
N ARG A 63 -2.76 -1.82 -6.78
CA ARG A 63 -2.86 -0.48 -7.39
C ARG A 63 -2.73 0.63 -6.36
N ALA A 64 -3.38 0.48 -5.20
CA ALA A 64 -3.28 1.41 -4.10
C ALA A 64 -1.84 1.49 -3.56
N THR A 65 -1.21 0.34 -3.31
CA THR A 65 0.20 0.25 -2.88
C THR A 65 1.13 0.98 -3.85
N ALA A 66 1.00 0.71 -5.15
CA ALA A 66 1.81 1.36 -6.17
C ALA A 66 1.59 2.89 -6.20
N ARG A 67 0.36 3.36 -5.98
CA ARG A 67 0.03 4.78 -5.92
C ARG A 67 0.60 5.43 -4.66
N LEU A 68 0.45 4.80 -3.50
CA LEU A 68 0.95 5.30 -2.23
C LEU A 68 2.47 5.44 -2.26
N ARG A 69 3.20 4.42 -2.73
CA ARG A 69 4.66 4.49 -2.91
C ARG A 69 5.11 5.60 -3.87
N LYS A 70 4.31 5.93 -4.88
CA LYS A 70 4.57 7.07 -5.78
C LYS A 70 4.37 8.42 -5.10
N LEU A 71 3.44 8.50 -4.15
CA LEU A 71 3.18 9.72 -3.36
C LEU A 71 4.19 9.88 -2.22
N GLU A 72 4.66 8.78 -1.64
CA GLU A 72 5.71 8.74 -0.62
C GLU A 72 7.10 9.09 -1.18
N ARG A 73 7.31 9.01 -2.50
CA ARG A 73 8.51 9.58 -3.10
C ARG A 73 8.50 11.07 -2.79
N PRO A 74 9.51 11.58 -2.04
CA PRO A 74 9.58 13.00 -1.77
C PRO A 74 9.59 13.71 -3.13
N ARG A 75 8.62 14.60 -3.32
CA ARG A 75 8.68 15.65 -4.33
C ARG A 75 10.10 16.21 -4.20
N ALA A 76 10.92 16.02 -5.24
CA ALA A 76 12.32 16.43 -5.26
C ALA A 76 12.46 17.81 -4.59
N PRO A 77 13.52 18.07 -3.81
CA PRO A 77 13.64 19.35 -3.12
C PRO A 77 13.62 20.48 -4.14
N ALA A 78 12.44 21.08 -4.31
CA ALA A 78 12.21 22.26 -5.12
C ALA A 78 12.48 23.48 -4.26
N VAL A 79 13.70 23.55 -3.71
CA VAL A 79 14.22 24.71 -2.97
C VAL A 79 15.75 24.66 -3.14
N ARG A 80 16.50 25.64 -3.61
CA ARG A 80 16.22 26.99 -4.14
C ARG A 80 17.62 27.54 -4.47
N ALA A 81 17.83 27.94 -5.72
CA ALA A 81 18.87 28.88 -6.16
C ALA A 81 20.17 28.95 -5.33
N LEU A 82 21.19 28.17 -5.70
CA LEU A 82 22.57 28.62 -5.51
C LEU A 82 22.80 29.81 -6.43
N ARG A 83 22.58 31.01 -5.89
CA ARG A 83 23.01 32.29 -6.49
C ARG A 83 24.51 32.16 -6.80
N PRO A 84 24.97 32.36 -8.04
CA PRO A 84 26.40 32.52 -8.27
C PRO A 84 26.82 33.84 -7.58
N ALA A 85 27.67 33.74 -6.56
CA ALA A 85 28.39 34.89 -6.06
C ALA A 85 29.44 35.25 -7.12
N SER A 86 29.12 36.20 -8.00
CA SER A 86 30.13 36.89 -8.79
C SER A 86 31.05 37.63 -7.83
N PRO A 87 32.37 37.36 -7.79
CA PRO A 87 33.30 38.27 -7.18
C PRO A 87 33.45 39.44 -8.15
N HIS A 88 32.85 40.58 -7.80
CA HIS A 88 33.14 41.82 -8.49
C HIS A 88 34.63 42.14 -8.30
N ARG A 89 35.35 42.06 -9.40
CA ARG A 89 36.66 42.63 -9.67
C ARG A 89 36.72 44.05 -9.12
N GLY A 90 37.49 44.26 -8.06
CA GLY A 90 37.82 45.57 -7.49
C GLY A 90 39.31 45.78 -7.53
N SER A 91 39.77 46.51 -8.54
CA SER A 91 41.12 47.07 -8.65
C SER A 91 41.24 48.28 -7.72
N ALA A 92 42.34 48.33 -6.96
CA ALA A 92 43.07 49.54 -6.61
C ALA A 92 44.50 49.14 -6.24
#